data_AF-A0A1J3HG15-F1
#
_entry.id   AF-A0A1J3HG15-F1
#
_cell.length_a   1.000
_cell.length_b   1.000
_cell.length_c   1.000
_cell.angle_alpha   90.00
_cell.angle_beta   90.00
_cell.angle_gamma   90.00
#
_symmetry.space_group_name_H-M   'P 1'
#
loop_
_entity.id
_entity.type
_entity.pdbx_description
1 polymer ?
#
loop_
_entity_poly.entity_id
_entity_poly.type
_entity_poly.pdbx_seq_one_letter_code
_entity_poly.pdbx_strand_id
1 'polypeptide(L)'
;MIHRTLPCPRRLKFLLSATKYKRHITHIQAFVITTGDLLHGSSIIGDLVASYVRIGDISHARKLFDQFPERSVSLYNSMVVAYSRGNKPYEVLRLYD
;
A
#
# COMPACT_ATOMS: atom_id res chain seq x y z
N MET A 1 5.60 -29.63 3.89
CA MET A 1 5.48 -28.87 2.63
C MET A 1 4.01 -28.54 2.40
N ILE A 2 3.57 -27.32 2.72
CA ILE A 2 2.19 -26.90 2.46
C ILE A 2 2.23 -26.08 1.17
N HIS A 3 1.72 -26.64 0.07
CA HIS A 3 1.42 -25.90 -1.15
C HIS A 3 0.28 -24.92 -0.86
N ARG A 4 0.60 -23.76 -0.26
CA ARG A 4 -0.32 -22.61 -0.29
C ARG A 4 -0.23 -22.03 -1.68
N THR A 5 -1.24 -22.31 -2.51
CA THR A 5 -1.40 -21.69 -3.82
C THR A 5 -1.40 -20.17 -3.66
N LEU A 6 -0.32 -19.52 -4.10
CA LEU A 6 -0.22 -18.07 -4.10
C LEU A 6 -1.34 -17.51 -4.99
N PRO A 7 -2.20 -16.61 -4.48
CA PRO A 7 -3.18 -15.93 -5.30
C PRO A 7 -2.43 -15.15 -6.39
N CYS A 8 -2.84 -15.31 -7.64
CA CYS A 8 -2.20 -14.62 -8.76
C CYS A 8 -2.11 -13.11 -8.48
N PRO A 9 -0.96 -12.44 -8.71
CA PRO A 9 -0.77 -11.02 -8.38
C PRO A 9 -1.85 -10.09 -8.94
N ARG A 10 -2.37 -10.41 -10.15
CA ARG A 10 -3.48 -9.69 -10.79
C ARG A 10 -4.78 -9.71 -9.99
N ARG A 11 -5.11 -10.85 -9.36
CA ARG A 11 -6.28 -10.98 -8.48
C ARG A 11 -6.09 -10.17 -7.21
N LEU A 12 -4.86 -10.15 -6.66
CA LEU A 12 -4.57 -9.43 -5.43
C LEU A 12 -4.71 -7.91 -5.61
N LYS A 13 -4.20 -7.38 -6.74
CA LYS A 13 -4.41 -5.98 -7.14
C LYS A 13 -5.89 -5.62 -7.30
N PHE A 14 -6.66 -6.48 -7.97
CA PHE A 14 -8.10 -6.28 -8.14
C PHE A 14 -8.84 -6.26 -6.79
N LEU A 15 -8.46 -7.14 -5.85
CA LEU A 15 -9.06 -7.14 -4.51
C LEU A 15 -8.69 -5.88 -3.73
N LEU A 16 -7.44 -5.41 -3.82
CA LEU A 16 -7.02 -4.15 -3.19
C LEU A 16 -7.74 -2.92 -3.76
N SER A 17 -8.11 -2.91 -5.03
CA SER A 17 -8.90 -1.83 -5.64
C SER A 17 -10.41 -1.96 -5.40
N ALA A 18 -10.94 -3.16 -5.12
CA ALA A 18 -12.36 -3.36 -4.81
C ALA A 18 -12.70 -3.17 -3.32
N THR A 19 -11.73 -3.37 -2.42
CA THR A 19 -11.96 -3.33 -0.97
C THR A 19 -12.21 -1.91 -0.46
N LYS A 20 -13.29 -1.72 0.31
CA LYS A 20 -13.65 -0.44 0.95
C LYS A 20 -13.38 -0.41 2.44
N TYR A 21 -13.19 -1.58 3.06
CA TYR A 21 -13.03 -1.70 4.50
C TYR A 21 -11.58 -1.99 4.86
N LYS A 22 -11.06 -1.25 5.85
CA LYS A 22 -9.71 -1.44 6.40
C LYS A 22 -9.41 -2.89 6.77
N ARG A 23 -10.38 -3.61 7.37
CA ARG A 23 -10.21 -5.01 7.79
C ARG A 23 -9.80 -5.94 6.65
N HIS A 24 -10.31 -5.72 5.43
CA HIS A 24 -9.92 -6.54 4.28
C HIS A 24 -8.51 -6.18 3.80
N ILE A 25 -8.18 -4.89 3.76
CA ILE A 25 -6.84 -4.41 3.36
C ILE A 25 -5.79 -4.94 4.34
N THR A 26 -6.04 -4.90 5.65
CA THR A 26 -5.11 -5.42 6.66
C THR A 26 -4.91 -6.93 6.57
N HIS A 27 -5.97 -7.70 6.26
CA HIS A 27 -5.84 -9.14 6.02
C HIS A 27 -5.00 -9.43 4.77
N ILE A 28 -5.23 -8.70 3.68
CA ILE A 28 -4.44 -8.84 2.46
C ILE A 28 -2.98 -8.43 2.72
N GLN A 29 -2.74 -7.35 3.46
CA GLN A 29 -1.39 -6.96 3.86
C GLN A 29 -0.69 -8.04 4.69
N ALA A 30 -1.36 -8.60 5.70
CA ALA A 30 -0.79 -9.69 6.52
C ALA A 30 -0.47 -10.93 5.67
N PHE A 31 -1.35 -11.27 4.74
CA PHE A 31 -1.10 -12.32 3.77
C PHE A 31 0.17 -12.04 2.93
N VAL A 32 0.28 -10.85 2.33
CA VAL A 32 1.45 -10.45 1.52
C VAL A 32 2.75 -10.48 2.33
N ILE A 33 2.72 -10.04 3.59
CA ILE A 33 3.89 -10.08 4.49
C ILE A 33 4.29 -11.52 4.79
N THR A 34 3.32 -12.39 5.09
CA THR A 34 3.58 -13.78 5.48
C THR A 34 3.98 -14.68 4.30
N THR A 35 3.60 -14.34 3.07
CA THR A 35 4.01 -15.09 1.87
C THR A 35 5.37 -14.68 1.32
N GLY A 36 5.94 -13.56 1.77
CA GLY A 36 7.23 -13.07 1.29
C GLY A 36 7.18 -12.45 -0.13
N ASP A 37 5.99 -12.22 -0.68
CA ASP A 37 5.79 -11.59 -2.00
C ASP A 37 6.28 -10.12 -2.07
N LEU A 38 6.68 -9.55 -0.93
CA LEU A 38 7.32 -8.23 -0.84
C LEU A 38 8.63 -8.14 -1.65
N LEU A 39 9.26 -9.28 -1.98
CA LEU A 39 10.63 -9.33 -2.50
C LEU A 39 10.74 -9.41 -4.04
N HIS A 40 9.66 -9.69 -4.77
CA HIS A 40 9.72 -10.08 -6.19
C HIS A 40 9.21 -9.02 -7.20
N GLY A 41 9.46 -7.73 -6.96
CA GLY A 41 9.26 -6.68 -7.99
C GLY A 41 7.81 -6.44 -8.42
N SER A 42 6.84 -6.98 -7.68
CA SER A 42 5.42 -6.75 -7.88
C SER A 42 4.99 -5.52 -7.09
N SER A 43 4.45 -4.50 -7.76
CA SER A 43 3.99 -3.23 -7.16
C SER A 43 2.75 -3.37 -6.24
N ILE A 44 2.58 -4.51 -5.55
CA ILE A 44 1.53 -4.76 -4.56
C ILE A 44 1.58 -3.75 -3.42
N ILE A 45 2.78 -3.26 -3.07
CA ILE A 45 2.95 -2.26 -2.00
C ILE A 45 2.42 -0.90 -2.45
N GLY A 46 2.63 -0.52 -3.71
CA GLY A 46 2.01 0.69 -4.26
C GLY A 46 0.49 0.60 -4.26
N ASP A 47 -0.05 -0.58 -4.60
CA ASP A 47 -1.49 -0.85 -4.55
C ASP A 47 -2.02 -0.84 -3.10
N LEU A 48 -1.24 -1.34 -2.12
CA LEU A 48 -1.57 -1.27 -0.70
C LEU A 48 -1.59 0.18 -0.20
N VAL A 49 -0.56 0.97 -0.50
CA VAL A 49 -0.52 2.40 -0.18
C VAL A 49 -1.72 3.12 -0.80
N ALA A 50 -1.99 2.90 -2.08
CA ALA A 50 -3.15 3.50 -2.76
C ALA A 50 -4.48 3.08 -2.12
N SER A 51 -4.61 1.83 -1.69
CA SER A 51 -5.81 1.34 -0.99
C SER A 51 -6.02 2.02 0.37
N TYR A 52 -4.95 2.21 1.16
CA TYR A 52 -5.00 2.92 2.44
C TYR A 52 -5.30 4.40 2.26
N VAL A 53 -4.68 5.05 1.27
CA VAL A 53 -4.99 6.44 0.88
C VAL A 53 -6.46 6.59 0.52
N ARG A 54 -7.00 5.66 -0.27
CA ARG A 54 -8.39 5.69 -0.72
C ARG A 54 -9.41 5.57 0.40
N ILE A 55 -9.10 4.84 1.47
CA ILE A 55 -9.96 4.76 2.66
C ILE A 55 -9.66 5.86 3.69
N GLY A 56 -8.76 6.79 3.38
CA GLY A 56 -8.39 7.91 4.25
C GLY A 56 -7.41 7.57 5.37
N ASP A 57 -6.87 6.36 5.43
CA ASP A 57 -5.90 5.94 6.45
C ASP A 57 -4.47 6.27 6.03
N ILE A 58 -4.19 7.57 5.97
CA ILE A 58 -2.91 8.12 5.53
C ILE A 58 -1.76 7.66 6.46
N SER A 59 -2.05 7.43 7.74
CA SER A 59 -1.05 6.94 8.71
C SER A 59 -0.53 5.54 8.35
N HIS A 60 -1.40 4.61 7.94
CA HIS A 60 -0.96 3.28 7.49
C HIS A 60 -0.28 3.34 6.12
N ALA A 61 -0.80 4.19 5.21
CA ALA A 61 -0.16 4.45 3.93
C ALA A 61 1.29 4.95 4.11
N ARG A 62 1.53 5.88 5.04
CA ARG A 62 2.86 6.41 5.34
C ARG A 62 3.79 5.35 5.92
N LYS A 63 3.32 4.52 6.86
CA LYS A 63 4.16 3.43 7.41
C LYS A 63 4.64 2.46 6.33
N LEU A 64 3.75 2.08 5.40
CA LEU A 64 4.13 1.23 4.27
C LEU A 64 5.06 1.93 3.29
N PHE A 65 4.85 3.22 3.05
CA PHE A 65 5.74 4.05 2.25
C PHE A 65 7.16 4.07 2.84
N ASP A 66 7.29 4.26 4.15
CA ASP A 66 8.59 4.33 4.85
C ASP A 66 9.35 3.02 4.80
N GLN A 67 8.64 1.90 4.92
CA GLN A 67 9.23 0.56 4.86
C GLN A 67 9.78 0.19 3.48
N PHE A 68 9.45 0.96 2.43
CA PHE A 68 9.85 0.63 1.06
C PHE A 68 11.10 1.42 0.63
N PRO A 69 12.22 0.76 0.29
CA PRO A 69 13.44 1.45 -0.13
C PRO A 69 13.32 2.00 -1.56
N GLU A 70 12.61 1.32 -2.46
CA GLU A 70 12.42 1.77 -3.86
C GLU A 70 11.11 2.54 -4.05
N ARG A 71 11.07 3.77 -3.57
CA ARG A 71 9.88 4.63 -3.70
C ARG A 71 9.82 5.24 -5.10
N SER A 72 9.02 4.65 -5.98
CA SER A 72 8.76 5.21 -7.31
C SER A 72 8.10 6.60 -7.24
N VAL A 73 8.28 7.42 -8.29
CA VAL A 73 7.64 8.75 -8.41
C VAL A 73 6.11 8.66 -8.28
N SER A 74 5.50 7.60 -8.81
CA SER A 74 4.05 7.35 -8.69
C SER A 74 3.61 7.19 -7.22
N LEU A 75 4.45 6.58 -6.39
CA LEU A 75 4.18 6.38 -4.97
C LEU A 75 4.25 7.71 -4.19
N TYR A 76 5.25 8.55 -4.48
CA TYR A 76 5.34 9.91 -3.94
C TYR A 76 4.11 10.74 -4.30
N ASN A 77 3.73 10.75 -5.58
CA ASN A 77 2.55 11.49 -6.05
C ASN A 77 1.28 11.03 -5.34
N SER A 78 1.13 9.72 -5.12
CA SER A 78 0.00 9.16 -4.37
C SER A 78 -0.06 9.69 -2.93
N MET A 79 1.08 9.77 -2.24
CA MET A 79 1.15 10.33 -0.88
C MET A 79 0.87 11.83 -0.85
N VAL A 80 1.41 12.61 -1.81
CA VAL A 80 1.15 14.05 -1.94
C VAL A 80 -0.35 14.31 -2.09
N VAL A 81 -1.02 13.60 -3.00
CA VAL A 81 -2.47 13.69 -3.21
C VAL A 81 -3.23 13.28 -1.94
N ALA A 82 -2.78 12.23 -1.24
CA ALA A 82 -3.40 11.77 0.00
C ALA A 82 -3.38 12.85 1.09
N TYR A 83 -2.22 13.45 1.35
CA TYR A 83 -2.07 14.48 2.37
C TYR A 83 -2.78 15.79 2.00
N SER A 84 -2.78 16.16 0.72
CA SER A 84 -3.54 17.31 0.21
C SER A 84 -5.04 17.14 0.48
N ARG A 85 -5.60 15.95 0.21
CA ARG A 85 -7.01 15.63 0.48
C ARG A 85 -7.32 15.41 1.97
N GLY A 86 -6.32 15.00 2.76
CA GLY A 86 -6.45 14.75 4.20
C GLY A 86 -6.38 16.00 5.08
N ASN A 87 -6.39 17.21 4.51
CA ASN A 87 -6.21 18.48 5.21
C ASN A 87 -4.90 18.54 6.04
N LYS A 88 -3.86 17.86 5.57
CA LYS A 88 -2.53 17.81 6.19
C LYS A 88 -1.42 18.16 5.18
N PRO A 89 -1.51 19.30 4.46
CA PRO A 89 -0.56 19.61 3.39
C PRO A 89 0.88 19.78 3.88
N TYR A 90 1.09 20.27 5.11
CA TYR A 90 2.43 20.45 5.68
C TYR A 90 3.14 19.13 6.00
N GLU A 91 2.40 18.04 6.23
CA GLU A 91 2.98 16.70 6.45
C GLU A 91 3.60 16.12 5.16
N VAL A 92 3.26 16.66 3.99
CA VAL A 92 3.88 16.28 2.70
C VAL A 92 5.38 16.57 2.71
N LEU A 93 5.82 17.65 3.37
CA LEU A 93 7.23 18.05 3.39
C LEU A 93 8.11 16.97 4.01
N ARG A 94 7.57 16.25 5.01
CA ARG A 94 8.24 15.11 5.67
C ARG A 94 8.39 13.88 4.77
N LEU A 95 7.88 13.89 3.53
CA LEU A 95 8.18 12.83 2.56
C LEU A 95 9.60 12.93 2.01
N TYR A 96 10.20 14.12 2.08
CA TYR A 96 11.51 14.43 1.50
C TYR A 96 12.63 14.56 2.54
N ASP A 97 12.30 14.45 3.83
CA ASP A 97 13.26 14.34 4.94
C ASP A 97 13.77 12.89 5.06
#